data_AF-A0A4U3AIF4-F1
#
_entry.id   AF-A0A4U3AIF4-F1
#
_cell.length_a   1.000
_cell.length_b   1.000
_cell.length_c   1.000
_cell.angle_alpha   90.00
_cell.angle_beta   90.00
_cell.angle_gamma   90.00
#
_symmetry.space_group_name_H-M   'P 1'
#
loop_
_entity.id
_entity.type
_entity.pdbx_description
1 polymer ?
#
loop_
_entity_poly.entity_id
_entity_poly.type
_entity_poly.pdbx_seq_one_letter_code
_entity_poly.pdbx_strand_id
1 'polypeptide(L)' 'NIIHRLADLEGRSCEEVSLEWFRRYMNISLKPMVWMYLHYGVALEAHQQNSVVQLKDGYPVKYYFRDNQG' A
#
# COMPACT_ATOMS: atom_id res chain seq x y z
N ASN A 1 -13.93 3.21 -9.93
CA ASN A 1 -13.17 2.35 -9.00
C ASN A 1 -11.92 1.87 -9.74
N ILE A 2 -10.74 2.00 -9.13
CA ILE A 2 -9.44 1.69 -9.76
C ILE A 2 -9.29 0.21 -10.12
N ILE A 3 -9.82 -0.70 -9.31
CA ILE A 3 -9.72 -2.14 -9.53
C ILE A 3 -10.51 -2.54 -10.78
N HIS A 4 -11.76 -2.09 -10.91
CA HIS A 4 -12.58 -2.38 -12.09
C HIS A 4 -11.91 -1.87 -13.38
N ARG A 5 -11.37 -0.64 -13.37
CA ARG A 5 -10.66 -0.09 -14.52
C ARG A 5 -9.43 -0.92 -14.89
N LEU A 6 -8.64 -1.35 -13.92
CA LEU A 6 -7.44 -2.16 -14.15
C LEU A 6 -7.81 -3.56 -14.66
N ALA A 7 -8.85 -4.18 -14.09
CA ALA A 7 -9.38 -5.45 -14.54
C ALA A 7 -9.81 -5.40 -16.02
N ASP A 8 -10.54 -4.36 -16.40
CA ASP A 8 -10.98 -4.16 -17.79
C ASP A 8 -9.80 -3.91 -18.74
N LEU A 9 -8.82 -3.09 -18.34
CA LEU A 9 -7.64 -2.77 -19.15
C LEU A 9 -6.71 -3.97 -19.35
N GLU A 10 -6.61 -4.84 -18.35
CA GLU A 10 -5.71 -6.00 -18.36
C GLU A 10 -6.37 -7.29 -18.82
N GLY A 11 -7.70 -7.31 -19.01
CA GLY A 11 -8.45 -8.52 -19.33
C GLY A 11 -8.40 -9.58 -18.22
N ARG A 12 -8.35 -9.14 -16.96
CA ARG A 12 -8.23 -10.00 -15.77
C ARG A 12 -9.47 -9.87 -14.89
N SER A 13 -9.70 -10.83 -14.01
CA SER A 13 -10.80 -10.72 -13.04
C SER A 13 -10.51 -9.63 -12.00
N CYS A 14 -11.58 -9.03 -11.46
CA CYS A 14 -11.44 -8.08 -10.36
C CYS A 14 -10.79 -8.70 -9.12
N GLU A 15 -10.95 -10.01 -8.91
CA GLU A 15 -10.31 -10.75 -7.81
C GLU A 15 -8.79 -10.77 -7.96
N GLU A 16 -8.29 -11.18 -9.13
CA GLU A 16 -6.86 -11.24 -9.42
C GLU A 16 -6.19 -9.86 -9.32
N VAL A 17 -6.86 -8.82 -9.81
CA VAL A 17 -6.36 -7.44 -9.75
C VAL A 17 -6.40 -6.91 -8.31
N SER A 18 -7.46 -7.20 -7.55
CA SER A 18 -7.56 -6.81 -6.12
C SER A 18 -6.44 -7.44 -5.30
N LEU A 19 -6.20 -8.74 -5.50
CA LEU A 19 -5.18 -9.48 -4.77
C LEU A 19 -3.78 -8.96 -5.09
N GLU A 20 -3.50 -8.64 -6.36
CA GLU A 20 -2.23 -8.06 -6.77
C GLU A 20 -2.04 -6.65 -6.20
N TRP A 21 -3.07 -5.81 -6.30
CA TRP A 21 -3.04 -4.45 -5.74
C TRP A 21 -2.76 -4.48 -4.24
N PHE A 22 -3.47 -5.37 -3.51
CA PHE A 22 -3.29 -5.53 -2.07
C PHE A 22 -1.90 -6.04 -1.70
N ARG A 23 -1.37 -7.04 -2.42
CA ARG A 23 0.00 -7.54 -2.21
C ARG A 23 1.03 -6.43 -2.39
N ARG A 24 0.90 -5.62 -3.45
CA ARG A 24 1.81 -4.48 -3.70
C ARG A 24 1.72 -3.46 -2.58
N TYR A 25 0.50 -3.11 -2.16
CA TYR A 25 0.29 -2.20 -1.03
C TYR A 25 1.00 -2.72 0.24
N MET A 26 0.77 -3.98 0.62
CA MET A 26 1.36 -4.57 1.84
C MET A 26 2.89 -4.66 1.77
N ASN A 27 3.44 -4.88 0.57
CA ASN A 27 4.89 -4.94 0.37
C ASN A 27 5.58 -3.60 0.63
N ILE A 28 4.93 -2.49 0.29
CA ILE A 28 5.50 -1.15 0.44
C ILE A 28 5.09 -0.46 1.75
N SER A 29 4.05 -0.92 2.43
CA SER A 29 3.56 -0.34 3.70
C SER A 29 3.89 -1.22 4.91
N LEU A 30 3.16 -2.33 5.11
CA LEU A 30 3.25 -3.12 6.33
C LEU A 30 4.64 -3.73 6.53
N LYS A 31 5.25 -4.30 5.48
CA LYS A 31 6.56 -4.96 5.61
C LYS A 31 7.63 -4.02 6.19
N PRO A 32 7.85 -2.81 5.64
CA PRO A 32 8.75 -1.83 6.25
C PRO A 32 8.39 -1.45 7.68
N MET A 33 7.10 -1.24 7.99
CA MET A 33 6.66 -0.85 9.34
C MET A 33 6.99 -1.92 10.39
N VAL A 34 6.68 -3.18 10.07
CA VAL A 34 6.98 -4.32 10.96
C VAL A 34 8.49 -4.47 11.13
N TRP A 35 9.27 -4.30 10.07
CA TRP A 35 10.73 -4.33 10.18
C TRP A 35 11.29 -3.21 11.06
N MET A 36 10.79 -1.98 10.92
CA MET A 36 11.17 -0.86 11.80
C MET A 36 10.85 -1.14 13.26
N TYR A 37 9.68 -1.71 13.54
CA TYR A 37 9.29 -2.07 14.90
C TYR A 37 10.18 -3.17 15.48
N LEU A 38 10.38 -4.27 14.75
CA LEU A 38 11.14 -5.42 15.24
C LEU A 38 12.63 -5.14 15.36
N HIS A 39 13.19 -4.30 14.49
CA HIS A 39 14.63 -4.05 14.46
C HIS A 39 15.04 -2.82 15.28
N TYR A 40 14.21 -1.77 15.32
CA TYR A 40 14.55 -0.50 15.98
C TYR A 40 13.60 -0.10 17.10
N GLY A 41 12.54 -0.88 17.36
CA GLY A 41 11.52 -0.52 18.36
C GLY A 41 10.64 0.66 17.94
N VAL A 42 10.71 1.11 16.68
CA VAL A 42 9.92 2.25 16.19
C VAL A 42 8.55 1.76 15.74
N ALA A 43 7.52 2.09 16.52
CA ALA A 43 6.13 1.87 16.14
C ALA A 43 5.60 3.11 15.40
N LEU A 44 5.22 2.95 14.14
CA LEU A 44 4.54 4.00 13.38
C LEU A 44 3.03 3.88 13.60
N GLU A 45 2.38 4.96 14.02
CA GLU A 45 0.92 5.04 13.99
C GLU A 45 0.43 5.33 12.57
N ALA A 46 0.57 4.34 11.69
CA ALA A 46 0.19 4.43 10.29
C ALA A 46 -1.33 4.31 10.08
N HIS A 47 -2.12 5.19 10.70
CA HIS A 47 -3.54 5.29 10.43
C HIS A 47 -3.77 5.77 8.98
N GLN A 48 -4.96 5.52 8.43
CA GLN A 48 -5.25 5.79 7.02
C GLN A 48 -5.07 7.26 6.63
N GLN A 49 -5.30 8.20 7.57
CA GLN A 49 -5.10 9.63 7.34
C GLN A 49 -3.61 10.02 7.21
N ASN A 50 -2.72 9.23 7.80
CA ASN A 50 -1.27 9.41 7.83
C ASN A 50 -0.54 8.59 6.76
N SER A 51 -1.32 7.94 5.89
CA SER A 51 -0.86 7.07 4.82
C SER A 51 -1.06 7.73 3.45
N VAL A 52 0.02 8.01 2.73
CA VAL A 52 -0.03 8.47 1.34
C VAL A 52 0.58 7.42 0.42
N VAL A 53 -0.21 6.88 -0.51
CA VAL A 53 0.23 5.87 -1.46
C VAL A 53 0.41 6.49 -2.83
N GLN A 54 1.63 6.42 -3.37
CA GLN A 54 1.89 6.74 -4.76
C GLN A 54 1.51 5.56 -5.63
N LEU A 55 0.68 5.83 -6.63
CA LEU A 55 0.30 4.87 -7.66
C LEU A 55 1.06 5.17 -8.96
N LYS A 56 1.50 4.12 -9.64
CA LYS A 56 1.99 4.17 -11.02
C LYS A 56 1.17 3.17 -11.84
N ASP A 57 0.57 3.64 -12.92
CA ASP A 57 -0.32 2.83 -13.77
C ASP A 57 -1.43 2.14 -12.95
N GLY A 58 -1.90 2.82 -11.90
CA GLY A 58 -2.93 2.34 -10.99
C GLY A 58 -2.48 1.41 -9.86
N TYR A 59 -1.21 0.97 -9.84
CA TYR A 59 -0.68 0.08 -8.82
C TYR A 59 0.17 0.80 -7.76
N PRO A 60 0.16 0.35 -6.49
CA PRO A 60 1.03 0.90 -5.44
C PRO A 60 2.51 0.70 -5.76
N VAL A 61 3.28 1.78 -5.72
CA VAL A 61 4.74 1.74 -5.95
C VAL A 61 5.56 2.37 -4.83
N LYS A 62 4.98 3.29 -4.05
CA LYS A 62 5.64 3.87 -2.89
C LYS A 62 4.62 4.27 -1.83
N TYR A 63 4.99 4.07 -0.58
CA TYR A 63 4.23 4.50 0.58
C TYR A 63 5.00 5.59 1.29
N TYR A 64 4.31 6.68 1.60
CA TYR A 64 4.82 7.77 2.42
C TYR A 64 3.99 7.82 3.69
N PHE A 65 4.66 7.72 4.82
CA PHE A 65 4.10 8.05 6.11
C PHE A 65 4.21 9.56 6.32
N ARG A 66 3.16 10.20 6.83
CA ARG A 66 3.18 11.59 7.28
C ARG A 66 2.63 11.66 8.70
N ASP A 67 2.96 12.73 9.38
CA ASP A 67 2.63 13.01 10.79
C ASP A 67 3.65 12.46 11.79
N ASN A 68 4.36 13.39 12.42
CA ASN A 68 5.40 13.11 13.41
C ASN A 68 4.99 13.65 14.80
N GLN A 69 3.70 13.91 15.04
CA GLN A 69 3.16 14.47 16.29
C GLN A 69 2.59 13.38 17.23
N GLY A 70 3.16 12.17 17.25
CA GLY A 70 2.78 11.06 18.14
C GLY A 70 3.92 10.62 19.04
#